data_AF-A0A453KRK0-F1
#
_entry.id   AF-A0A453KRK0-F1
#
_cell.length_a   1.000
_cell.length_b   1.000
_cell.length_c   1.000
_cell.angle_alpha   90.00
_cell.angle_beta   90.00
_cell.angle_gamma   90.00
#
_symmetry.space_group_name_H-M   'P 1'
#
loop_
_entity.id
_entity.type
_entity.pdbx_description
1 polymer ?
#
loop_
_entity_poly.entity_id
_entity_poly.type
_entity_poly.pdbx_seq_one_letter_code
_entity_poly.pdbx_strand_id
1 'polypeptide(L)'
;TTVIIPSALVPQMGGGNEEKARVIQTLLFVAGINTLLQTFFGSRLPVVMGGSYTFVAPTISIILAGRYDNETDPHEKFLRTMRGTQGALIIASTIQIILGFSGLWRNVVKLLSPLSAVPLVSLVGFGLYELGFPAVAKCVEIGLPELILMVAFSQYLPHVLHSGKGVFGRFSVLFTVSIVWLYAYILTISGAYKNVKLKTQAHCRVDRSGLIGGAP
;
A
#
# COMPACT_ATOMS: atom_id res chain seq x y z
N THR A 1 -2.15 0.73 1.34
CA THR A 1 -1.58 -0.47 0.68
C THR A 1 -1.68 -0.42 -0.84
N THR A 2 -2.78 0.07 -1.41
CA THR A 2 -3.01 0.18 -2.86
C THR A 2 -1.91 0.90 -3.65
N VAL A 3 -1.26 1.92 -3.08
CA VAL A 3 -0.12 2.62 -3.71
C VAL A 3 1.24 2.00 -3.33
N ILE A 4 1.36 1.50 -2.10
CA ILE A 4 2.61 0.94 -1.55
C ILE A 4 2.97 -0.38 -2.24
N ILE A 5 1.99 -1.27 -2.42
CA ILE A 5 2.20 -2.61 -2.98
C ILE A 5 2.76 -2.52 -4.41
N PRO A 6 2.15 -1.79 -5.37
CA PRO A 6 2.70 -1.65 -6.70
C PRO A 6 4.06 -0.94 -6.71
N SER A 7 4.23 0.06 -5.84
CA SER A 7 5.50 0.78 -5.75
C SER A 7 6.66 -0.09 -5.27
N ALA A 8 6.39 -1.15 -4.51
CA ALA A 8 7.38 -2.12 -4.08
C ALA A 8 7.57 -3.27 -5.10
N LEU A 9 6.48 -3.74 -5.72
CA LEU A 9 6.49 -4.94 -6.56
C LEU A 9 6.82 -4.65 -8.04
N VAL A 10 6.27 -3.60 -8.63
CA VAL A 10 6.41 -3.31 -10.07
C VAL A 10 7.87 -3.16 -10.50
N PRO A 11 8.73 -2.42 -9.75
CA PRO A 11 10.14 -2.34 -10.10
C PRO A 11 10.88 -3.69 -10.04
N GLN A 12 10.48 -4.58 -9.14
CA GLN A 12 11.08 -5.92 -9.01
C GLN A 12 10.65 -6.86 -10.15
N MET A 13 9.49 -6.61 -10.74
CA MET A 13 8.99 -7.34 -11.92
C MET A 13 9.60 -6.83 -13.24
N GLY A 14 10.42 -5.77 -13.21
CA GLY A 14 10.97 -5.14 -14.41
C GLY A 14 10.09 -4.04 -15.03
N GLY A 15 9.00 -3.66 -14.36
CA GLY A 15 8.11 -2.59 -14.84
C GLY A 15 8.68 -1.20 -14.55
N GLY A 16 8.44 -0.26 -15.48
CA GLY A 16 8.81 1.14 -15.37
C GLY A 16 7.76 1.99 -14.66
N ASN A 17 7.84 3.31 -14.87
CA ASN A 17 6.93 4.28 -14.26
C ASN A 17 5.51 4.20 -14.84
N GLU A 18 5.37 3.89 -16.14
CA GLU A 18 4.08 3.75 -16.81
C GLU A 18 3.31 2.54 -16.30
N GLU A 19 3.97 1.39 -16.21
CA GLU A 19 3.39 0.15 -15.69
C GLU A 19 3.00 0.32 -14.21
N LYS A 20 3.84 1.00 -13.44
CA LYS A 20 3.56 1.33 -12.05
C LYS A 20 2.31 2.19 -11.92
N ALA A 21 2.19 3.26 -12.71
CA ALA A 21 1.03 4.14 -12.71
C ALA A 21 -0.24 3.36 -13.11
N ARG A 22 -0.16 2.55 -14.16
CA ARG A 22 -1.26 1.70 -14.64
C ARG A 22 -1.75 0.72 -13.58
N VAL A 23 -0.84 0.04 -12.87
CA VAL A 23 -1.20 -0.90 -11.80
C VAL A 23 -1.83 -0.19 -10.60
N ILE A 24 -1.36 1.01 -10.25
CA ILE A 24 -1.98 1.81 -9.17
C ILE A 24 -3.39 2.23 -9.55
N GLN A 25 -3.58 2.74 -10.78
CA GLN A 25 -4.89 3.13 -11.29
C GLN A 25 -5.87 1.96 -11.33
N THR A 26 -5.45 0.79 -11.84
CA THR A 26 -6.31 -0.38 -11.89
C THR A 26 -6.66 -0.90 -10.50
N LEU A 27 -5.72 -0.92 -9.55
CA LEU A 27 -6.01 -1.33 -8.17
C LEU A 27 -6.98 -0.38 -7.48
N LEU A 28 -6.85 0.93 -7.67
CA LEU A 28 -7.78 1.91 -7.11
C LEU A 28 -9.18 1.76 -7.72
N PHE A 29 -9.26 1.59 -9.04
CA PHE A 29 -10.52 1.40 -9.74
C PHE A 29 -11.24 0.12 -9.31
N VAL A 30 -10.52 -1.01 -9.29
CA VAL A 30 -11.06 -2.31 -8.87
C VAL A 30 -11.41 -2.31 -7.38
N ALA A 31 -10.62 -1.65 -6.52
CA ALA A 31 -10.96 -1.47 -5.11
C ALA A 31 -12.27 -0.68 -4.93
N GLY A 32 -12.49 0.37 -5.74
CA GLY A 32 -13.75 1.12 -5.77
C GLY A 32 -14.94 0.24 -6.16
N ILE A 33 -14.83 -0.49 -7.27
CA ILE A 33 -15.88 -1.41 -7.74
C ILE A 33 -16.18 -2.48 -6.67
N ASN A 34 -15.15 -3.12 -6.12
CA ASN A 34 -15.33 -4.16 -5.11
C ASN A 34 -15.96 -3.61 -3.82
N THR A 35 -15.61 -2.39 -3.43
CA THR A 35 -16.24 -1.74 -2.27
C THR A 35 -17.72 -1.47 -2.55
N LEU A 36 -18.07 -0.94 -3.71
CA LEU A 36 -19.48 -0.73 -4.10
C LEU A 36 -20.25 -2.05 -4.13
N LEU A 37 -19.69 -3.10 -4.73
CA LEU A 37 -20.29 -4.43 -4.73
C LEU A 37 -20.48 -4.98 -3.31
N GLN A 38 -19.49 -4.80 -2.42
CA GLN A 38 -19.57 -5.21 -1.02
C GLN A 38 -20.69 -4.48 -0.26
N THR A 39 -20.88 -3.19 -0.53
CA THR A 39 -21.90 -2.37 0.13
C THR A 39 -23.30 -2.57 -0.45
N PHE A 40 -23.44 -2.81 -1.76
CA PHE A 40 -24.76 -2.98 -2.41
C PHE A 40 -25.26 -4.43 -2.35
N PHE A 41 -24.43 -5.39 -2.78
CA PHE A 41 -24.82 -6.79 -2.95
C PHE A 41 -24.20 -7.73 -1.92
N GLY A 42 -23.08 -7.35 -1.30
CA GLY A 42 -22.38 -8.13 -0.29
C GLY A 42 -23.04 -8.08 1.09
N SER A 43 -22.21 -7.99 2.13
CA SER A 43 -22.67 -7.95 3.52
C SER A 43 -23.36 -6.65 3.94
N ARG A 44 -23.40 -5.64 3.05
CA ARG A 44 -23.93 -4.28 3.33
C ARG A 44 -23.25 -3.57 4.50
N LEU A 45 -22.09 -4.08 4.93
CA LEU A 45 -21.27 -3.46 5.96
C LEU A 45 -20.38 -2.39 5.31
N PRO A 46 -20.12 -1.27 6.00
CA PRO A 46 -19.22 -0.21 5.52
C PRO A 46 -17.76 -0.68 5.61
N VAL A 47 -17.35 -1.55 4.68
CA VAL A 47 -16.00 -2.12 4.59
C VAL A 47 -15.35 -1.65 3.29
N VAL A 48 -14.21 -0.98 3.41
CA VAL A 48 -13.42 -0.53 2.26
C VAL A 48 -12.54 -1.69 1.78
N MET A 49 -12.71 -2.10 0.54
CA MET A 49 -11.93 -3.16 -0.09
C MET A 49 -10.63 -2.57 -0.65
N GLY A 50 -9.54 -3.34 -0.58
CA GLY A 50 -8.24 -2.91 -1.10
C GLY A 50 -7.26 -4.07 -1.21
N GLY A 51 -6.07 -3.80 -1.76
CA GLY A 51 -5.01 -4.79 -1.88
C GLY A 51 -4.54 -5.29 -0.52
N SER A 52 -4.55 -6.63 -0.33
CA SER A 52 -4.09 -7.26 0.90
C SER A 52 -2.57 -7.39 0.92
N TYR A 53 -1.96 -6.99 2.04
CA TYR A 53 -0.53 -7.15 2.28
C TYR A 53 -0.10 -8.63 2.32
N THR A 54 -0.99 -9.54 2.69
CA THR A 54 -0.68 -10.98 2.79
C THR A 54 -0.24 -11.58 1.46
N PHE A 55 -0.61 -10.97 0.33
CA PHE A 55 -0.22 -11.43 -1.00
C PHE A 55 1.12 -10.86 -1.49
N VAL A 56 1.73 -9.93 -0.76
CA VAL A 56 3.04 -9.34 -1.13
C VAL A 56 4.13 -10.40 -1.05
N ALA A 57 4.24 -11.12 0.08
CA ALA A 57 5.23 -12.17 0.26
C ALA A 57 5.18 -13.29 -0.81
N PRO A 58 4.01 -13.92 -1.10
CA PRO A 58 3.94 -14.93 -2.16
C PRO A 58 4.21 -14.33 -3.54
N THR A 59 3.85 -13.07 -3.79
CA THR A 59 4.17 -12.41 -5.06
C THR A 59 5.67 -12.20 -5.22
N ILE A 60 6.38 -11.76 -4.18
CA ILE A 60 7.85 -11.67 -4.17
C ILE A 60 8.47 -13.04 -4.44
N SER A 61 7.94 -14.10 -3.83
CA SER A 61 8.41 -15.47 -4.07
C SER A 61 8.27 -15.88 -5.55
N ILE A 62 7.15 -15.54 -6.20
CA ILE A 62 6.95 -15.80 -7.64
C ILE A 62 7.94 -15.00 -8.49
N ILE A 63 8.21 -13.74 -8.14
CA ILE A 63 9.19 -12.89 -8.84
C ILE A 63 10.59 -13.49 -8.73
N LEU A 64 11.00 -13.87 -7.51
CA LEU A 64 12.33 -14.40 -7.22
C LEU A 64 12.54 -15.83 -7.73
N ALA A 65 11.48 -16.56 -8.06
CA ALA A 65 11.59 -17.91 -8.62
C ALA A 65 12.27 -17.95 -9.99
N GLY A 66 12.59 -16.79 -10.59
CA GLY A 66 13.38 -16.69 -11.83
C GLY A 66 12.72 -17.36 -13.04
N ARG A 67 11.43 -17.72 -12.95
CA ARG A 67 10.71 -18.49 -13.98
C ARG A 67 10.56 -17.72 -15.30
N TYR A 68 10.75 -16.40 -15.25
CA TYR A 68 10.65 -15.46 -16.36
C TYR A 68 11.95 -14.64 -16.55
N ASP A 69 13.09 -15.14 -16.05
CA ASP A 69 14.40 -14.47 -16.19
C ASP A 69 15.04 -14.68 -17.56
N ASN A 70 14.50 -15.58 -18.38
CA ASN A 70 15.04 -15.89 -19.72
C ASN A 70 14.64 -14.85 -20.78
N GLU A 71 13.75 -13.91 -20.44
CA GLU A 71 13.31 -12.84 -21.32
C GLU A 71 14.25 -11.62 -21.22
N THR A 72 14.78 -11.19 -22.35
CA THR A 72 15.71 -10.05 -22.44
C THR A 72 15.02 -8.69 -22.39
N ASP A 73 13.72 -8.61 -22.71
CA ASP A 73 12.94 -7.38 -22.65
C ASP A 73 12.26 -7.20 -21.27
N PRO A 74 12.57 -6.12 -20.51
CA PRO A 74 11.96 -5.86 -19.21
C PRO A 74 10.44 -5.68 -19.25
N HIS A 75 9.89 -5.15 -20.35
CA HIS A 75 8.44 -4.95 -20.47
C HIS A 75 7.70 -6.29 -20.64
N GLU A 76 8.21 -7.18 -21.51
CA GLU A 76 7.64 -8.51 -21.67
C GLU A 76 7.75 -9.35 -20.38
N LYS A 77 8.89 -9.24 -19.67
CA LYS A 77 9.09 -9.87 -18.36
C LYS A 77 8.03 -9.41 -17.35
N PHE A 78 7.75 -8.11 -17.29
CA PHE A 78 6.72 -7.56 -16.43
C PHE A 78 5.34 -8.15 -16.77
N LEU A 79 4.95 -8.16 -18.05
CA LEU A 79 3.66 -8.67 -18.49
C LEU A 79 3.48 -10.15 -18.17
N ARG A 80 4.49 -11.00 -18.42
CA ARG A 80 4.42 -12.43 -18.11
C ARG A 80 4.34 -12.67 -16.60
N THR A 81 5.15 -11.97 -15.81
CA THR A 81 5.12 -12.06 -14.35
C THR A 81 3.77 -11.61 -13.79
N MET A 82 3.20 -10.53 -14.33
CA MET A 82 1.88 -10.03 -13.92
C MET A 82 0.76 -11.03 -14.26
N ARG A 83 0.80 -11.65 -15.45
CA ARG A 83 -0.15 -12.71 -15.83
C ARG A 83 -0.05 -13.94 -14.93
N GLY A 84 1.18 -14.39 -14.64
CA GLY A 84 1.41 -15.55 -13.77
C GLY A 84 0.92 -15.31 -12.34
N THR A 85 1.22 -14.14 -11.77
CA THR A 85 0.76 -13.75 -10.44
C THR A 85 -0.77 -13.58 -10.38
N GLN A 86 -1.39 -12.96 -11.39
CA GLN A 86 -2.86 -12.86 -11.48
C GLN A 86 -3.51 -14.25 -11.57
N GLY A 87 -2.99 -15.16 -12.39
CA GLY A 87 -3.50 -16.53 -12.50
C GLY A 87 -3.42 -17.28 -11.17
N ALA A 88 -2.29 -17.18 -10.47
CA ALA A 88 -2.12 -17.77 -9.15
C ALA A 88 -3.12 -17.19 -8.12
N LEU A 89 -3.32 -15.87 -8.12
CA LEU A 89 -4.28 -15.21 -7.22
C LEU A 89 -5.72 -15.60 -7.51
N ILE A 90 -6.09 -15.80 -8.79
CA ILE A 90 -7.43 -16.27 -9.18
C ILE A 90 -7.67 -17.68 -8.62
N ILE A 91 -6.73 -18.61 -8.81
CA ILE A 91 -6.86 -19.99 -8.30
C ILE A 91 -6.93 -19.99 -6.78
N ALA A 92 -6.05 -19.25 -6.11
CA ALA A 92 -6.07 -19.11 -4.65
C ALA A 92 -7.40 -18.54 -4.14
N SER A 93 -7.96 -17.56 -4.85
CA SER A 93 -9.27 -16.98 -4.50
C SER A 93 -10.41 -17.97 -4.68
N THR A 94 -10.40 -18.78 -5.74
CA THR A 94 -11.41 -19.84 -5.95
C THR A 94 -11.37 -20.87 -4.82
N ILE A 95 -10.18 -21.29 -4.40
CA ILE A 95 -10.03 -22.21 -3.24
C ILE A 95 -10.60 -21.57 -1.98
N GLN A 96 -10.26 -20.30 -1.73
CA GLN A 96 -10.77 -19.56 -0.58
C GLN A 96 -12.30 -19.43 -0.59
N ILE A 97 -12.91 -19.22 -1.76
CA ILE A 97 -14.37 -19.16 -1.93
C ILE A 97 -15.00 -20.52 -1.61
N ILE A 98 -14.46 -21.62 -2.15
CA ILE A 98 -14.97 -22.98 -1.89
C ILE A 98 -14.90 -23.30 -0.38
N LEU A 99 -13.77 -23.00 0.27
CA LEU A 99 -13.59 -23.20 1.71
C LEU A 99 -14.48 -22.27 2.55
N GLY A 100 -14.78 -21.07 2.05
CA GLY A 100 -15.71 -20.14 2.68
C GLY A 100 -17.15 -20.66 2.63
N PHE A 101 -17.60 -21.14 1.48
CA PHE A 101 -18.96 -21.69 1.30
C PHE A 101 -19.16 -23.05 1.96
N SER A 102 -18.11 -23.86 2.12
CA SER A 102 -18.21 -25.17 2.79
C SER A 102 -18.49 -25.07 4.29
N GLY A 103 -18.45 -23.87 4.88
CA GLY A 103 -18.64 -23.65 6.31
C GLY A 103 -17.47 -24.13 7.18
N LEU A 104 -16.42 -24.73 6.58
CA LEU A 104 -15.23 -25.18 7.29
C LEU A 104 -14.54 -24.03 8.02
N TRP A 105 -14.52 -22.84 7.40
CA TRP A 105 -13.96 -21.63 8.00
C TRP A 105 -14.60 -21.30 9.36
N ARG A 106 -15.92 -21.55 9.53
CA ARG A 106 -16.61 -21.32 10.81
C ARG A 106 -16.09 -22.22 11.92
N ASN A 107 -15.75 -23.46 11.61
CA ASN A 107 -15.18 -24.40 12.58
C ASN A 107 -13.74 -24.03 12.94
N VAL A 108 -12.94 -23.60 11.95
CA VAL A 108 -11.56 -23.14 12.18
C VAL A 108 -11.54 -21.88 13.05
N VAL A 109 -12.39 -20.89 12.77
CA VAL A 109 -12.45 -19.64 13.56
C VAL A 109 -12.90 -19.89 15.00
N LYS A 110 -13.73 -20.91 15.27
CA LYS A 110 -14.05 -21.32 16.65
C LYS A 110 -12.83 -21.82 17.44
N LEU A 111 -11.82 -22.37 16.75
CA LEU A 111 -10.58 -22.82 17.37
C LEU A 111 -9.63 -21.64 17.66
N LEU A 112 -9.78 -20.53 16.93
CA LEU A 112 -8.99 -19.32 17.14
C LEU A 112 -9.49 -18.57 18.38
N SER A 113 -8.88 -18.88 19.52
CA SER A 113 -9.08 -18.10 20.74
C SER A 113 -8.45 -16.70 20.57
N PRO A 114 -8.95 -15.66 21.27
CA PRO A 114 -8.34 -14.34 21.24
C PRO A 114 -6.86 -14.35 21.65
N LEU A 115 -6.43 -15.34 22.44
CA LEU A 115 -5.04 -15.55 22.83
C LEU A 115 -4.13 -15.90 21.64
N SER A 116 -4.62 -16.61 20.61
CA SER A 116 -3.85 -16.90 19.39
C SER A 116 -4.03 -15.84 18.31
N ALA A 117 -5.17 -15.16 18.27
CA ALA A 117 -5.46 -14.12 17.29
C ALA A 117 -4.65 -12.82 17.53
N VAL A 118 -4.48 -12.39 18.78
CA VAL A 118 -3.77 -11.13 19.09
C VAL A 118 -2.31 -11.15 18.63
N PRO A 119 -1.50 -12.19 18.92
CA PRO A 119 -0.13 -12.26 18.40
C PRO A 119 -0.08 -12.29 16.87
N LEU A 120 -1.00 -13.02 16.23
CA LEU A 120 -1.06 -13.09 14.77
C LEU A 120 -1.30 -11.72 14.13
N VAL A 121 -2.30 -10.98 14.61
CA VAL A 121 -2.60 -9.63 14.10
C VAL A 121 -1.46 -8.66 14.41
N SER A 122 -0.85 -8.77 15.59
CA SER A 122 0.30 -7.94 15.98
C SER A 122 1.50 -8.17 15.05
N LEU A 123 1.84 -9.43 14.76
CA LEU A 123 2.92 -9.79 13.84
C LEU A 123 2.67 -9.30 12.42
N VAL A 124 1.43 -9.37 11.93
CA VAL A 124 1.06 -8.80 10.63
C VAL A 124 1.24 -7.28 10.63
N GLY A 125 0.87 -6.60 11.72
CA GLY A 125 1.10 -5.17 11.91
C GLY A 125 2.58 -4.79 11.94
N PHE A 126 3.40 -5.52 12.69
CA PHE A 126 4.85 -5.32 12.72
C PHE A 126 5.51 -5.57 11.36
N GLY A 127 5.04 -6.57 10.61
CA GLY A 127 5.51 -6.81 9.25
C GLY A 127 5.27 -5.63 8.29
N LEU A 128 4.16 -4.89 8.47
CA LEU A 128 3.91 -3.66 7.72
C LEU A 128 4.83 -2.51 8.14
N TYR A 129 5.17 -2.42 9.44
CA TYR A 129 6.08 -1.40 9.95
C TYR A 129 7.49 -1.55 9.35
N GLU A 130 7.99 -2.78 9.25
CA GLU A 130 9.30 -3.09 8.63
C GLU A 130 9.37 -2.63 7.16
N LEU A 131 8.26 -2.59 6.43
CA LEU A 131 8.24 -2.09 5.05
C LEU A 131 8.03 -0.57 4.99
N GLY A 132 7.18 -0.02 5.86
CA GLY A 132 6.83 1.39 5.88
C GLY A 132 7.94 2.29 6.41
N PHE A 133 8.58 1.89 7.52
CA PHE A 133 9.59 2.71 8.19
C PHE A 133 10.82 2.98 7.31
N PRO A 134 11.39 2.00 6.57
CA PRO A 134 12.48 2.27 5.64
C PRO A 134 12.08 3.20 4.49
N ALA A 135 10.81 3.19 4.06
CA ALA A 135 10.34 4.10 3.02
C ALA A 135 10.35 5.56 3.51
N VAL A 136 9.94 5.80 4.75
CA VAL A 136 9.98 7.12 5.41
C VAL A 136 11.44 7.54 5.69
N ALA A 137 12.28 6.60 6.12
CA ALA A 137 13.69 6.84 6.46
C ALA A 137 14.56 7.22 5.24
N LYS A 138 14.16 6.84 4.01
CA LYS A 138 14.86 7.28 2.77
C LYS A 138 14.95 8.80 2.65
N CYS A 139 13.99 9.53 3.23
CA CYS A 139 13.96 10.98 3.29
C CYS A 139 13.58 11.47 4.68
N VAL A 140 14.56 11.42 5.58
CA VAL A 140 14.37 11.85 6.98
C VAL A 140 13.84 13.28 7.11
N GLU A 141 14.20 14.19 6.20
CA GLU A 141 13.77 15.60 6.23
C GLU A 141 12.26 15.80 6.04
N ILE A 142 11.59 14.89 5.32
CA ILE A 142 10.14 14.92 5.10
C ILE A 142 9.44 13.95 6.05
N GLY A 143 10.07 12.79 6.28
CA GLY A 143 9.54 11.73 7.13
C GLY A 143 9.49 12.10 8.61
N LEU A 144 10.47 12.82 9.13
CA LEU A 144 10.47 13.24 10.54
C LEU A 144 9.33 14.23 10.85
N PRO A 145 9.10 15.29 10.05
CA PRO A 145 7.90 16.13 10.18
C PRO A 145 6.60 15.34 10.06
N GLU A 146 6.51 14.35 9.16
CA GLU A 146 5.32 13.51 9.02
C GLU A 146 5.01 12.74 10.30
N LEU A 147 6.01 12.10 10.92
CA LEU A 147 5.83 11.36 12.18
C LEU A 147 5.44 12.29 13.33
N ILE A 148 6.09 13.44 13.46
CA ILE A 148 5.79 14.42 14.51
C ILE A 148 4.36 14.97 14.35
N LEU A 149 3.99 15.39 13.14
CA LEU A 149 2.64 15.89 12.85
C LEU A 149 1.60 14.81 13.06
N MET A 150 1.87 13.56 12.64
CA MET A 150 0.97 12.45 12.84
C MET A 150 0.70 12.19 14.33
N VAL A 151 1.73 12.18 15.18
CA VAL A 151 1.57 12.03 16.63
C VAL A 151 0.81 13.22 17.23
N ALA A 152 1.14 14.44 16.84
CA ALA A 152 0.48 15.64 17.33
C ALA A 152 -1.02 15.69 16.96
N PHE A 153 -1.37 15.41 15.71
CA PHE A 153 -2.77 15.42 15.26
C PHE A 153 -3.57 14.22 15.80
N SER A 154 -2.94 13.05 15.93
CA SER A 154 -3.62 11.83 16.38
C SER A 154 -3.80 11.77 17.89
N GLN A 155 -2.81 12.22 18.68
CA GLN A 155 -2.82 12.07 20.14
C GLN A 155 -3.10 13.38 20.89
N TYR A 156 -2.52 14.49 20.45
CA TYR A 156 -2.59 15.77 21.18
C TYR A 156 -3.85 16.59 20.84
N LEU A 157 -4.15 16.73 19.54
CA LEU A 157 -5.27 17.53 19.06
C LEU A 157 -6.67 17.07 19.54
N PRO A 158 -7.00 15.75 19.57
CA PRO A 158 -8.28 15.31 20.14
C PRO A 158 -8.36 15.50 21.65
N HIS A 159 -7.23 15.66 22.36
CA HIS A 159 -7.24 15.96 23.78
C HIS A 159 -7.58 17.43 24.06
N VAL A 160 -7.06 18.34 23.22
CA VAL A 160 -7.24 19.80 23.38
C VAL A 160 -8.59 20.30 22.84
N LEU A 161 -9.05 19.80 21.69
CA LEU A 161 -10.29 20.28 21.05
C LEU A 161 -11.48 19.36 21.34
N HIS A 162 -12.20 19.62 22.43
CA HIS A 162 -13.37 18.83 22.85
C HIS A 162 -14.49 18.80 21.78
N SER A 163 -14.65 19.89 21.02
CA SER A 163 -15.76 20.08 20.07
C SER A 163 -15.56 19.40 18.70
N GLY A 164 -14.39 18.80 18.44
CA GLY A 164 -14.03 18.20 17.13
C GLY A 164 -13.48 16.77 17.20
N LYS A 165 -13.51 16.13 18.37
CA LYS A 165 -12.88 14.81 18.66
C LYS A 165 -13.18 13.74 17.61
N GLY A 166 -14.44 13.66 17.14
CA GLY A 166 -14.86 12.64 16.17
C GLY A 166 -14.27 12.85 14.77
N VAL A 167 -14.09 14.09 14.34
CA VAL A 167 -13.57 14.42 13.00
C VAL A 167 -12.05 14.32 12.99
N PHE A 168 -11.38 14.93 13.97
CA PHE A 168 -9.92 14.90 14.04
C PHE A 168 -9.38 13.49 14.31
N GLY A 169 -10.04 12.68 15.14
CA GLY A 169 -9.59 11.31 15.40
C GLY A 169 -9.67 10.39 14.17
N ARG A 170 -10.70 10.54 13.32
CA ARG A 170 -10.90 9.68 12.13
C ARG A 170 -10.13 10.15 10.91
N PHE A 171 -9.98 11.45 10.73
CA PHE A 171 -9.39 12.06 9.53
C PHE A 171 -7.98 12.63 9.77
N SER A 172 -7.39 12.44 10.97
CA SER A 172 -6.04 12.91 11.31
C SER A 172 -5.02 12.60 10.22
N VAL A 173 -5.03 11.38 9.68
CA VAL A 173 -4.07 10.93 8.67
C VAL A 173 -4.22 11.71 7.36
N LEU A 174 -5.44 12.06 6.95
CA LEU A 174 -5.65 12.82 5.72
C LEU A 174 -5.07 14.24 5.86
N PHE A 175 -5.35 14.90 6.99
CA PHE A 175 -4.84 16.26 7.23
C PHE A 175 -3.30 16.28 7.29
N THR A 176 -2.69 15.33 7.99
CA THR A 176 -1.22 15.29 8.14
C THR A 176 -0.56 15.03 6.79
N VAL A 177 -1.08 14.10 5.98
CA VAL A 177 -0.55 13.83 4.64
C VAL A 177 -0.67 15.05 3.73
N SER A 178 -1.80 15.77 3.76
CA SER A 178 -1.95 17.01 2.98
C SER A 178 -0.97 18.11 3.38
N ILE A 179 -0.77 18.31 4.69
CA ILE A 179 0.17 19.32 5.21
C ILE A 179 1.62 18.97 4.84
N VAL A 180 2.02 17.70 5.03
CA VAL A 180 3.37 17.22 4.71
C VAL A 180 3.64 17.32 3.21
N TRP A 181 2.64 17.00 2.37
CA TRP A 181 2.79 17.13 0.92
C TRP A 181 3.01 18.60 0.50
N LEU A 182 2.28 19.55 1.08
CA LEU A 182 2.49 20.99 0.86
C LEU A 182 3.90 21.43 1.29
N TYR A 183 4.34 20.97 2.46
CA TYR A 183 5.70 21.23 2.96
C TYR A 183 6.78 20.69 2.00
N ALA A 184 6.63 19.45 1.54
CA ALA A 184 7.54 18.83 0.57
C ALA A 184 7.54 19.57 -0.79
N TYR A 185 6.39 20.08 -1.21
CA TYR A 185 6.26 20.88 -2.43
C TYR A 185 7.04 22.20 -2.33
N ILE A 186 6.92 22.92 -1.21
CA ILE A 186 7.66 24.16 -0.95
C ILE A 186 9.17 23.90 -0.93
N LEU A 187 9.62 22.83 -0.27
CA LEU A 187 11.03 22.42 -0.27
C LEU A 187 11.56 22.08 -1.68
N THR A 188 10.71 21.49 -2.52
CA THR A 188 11.07 21.17 -3.91
C THR A 188 11.26 22.44 -4.75
N ILE A 189 10.37 23.44 -4.62
CA ILE A 189 10.45 24.70 -5.38
C ILE A 189 11.60 25.59 -4.89
N SER A 190 11.80 25.66 -3.57
CA SER A 190 12.88 26.44 -2.95
C SER A 190 14.29 25.98 -3.37
N GLY A 191 14.39 24.82 -4.03
CA GLY A 191 15.65 24.33 -4.59
C GLY A 191 16.57 23.67 -3.56
N ALA A 192 16.07 23.39 -2.35
CA ALA A 192 16.81 22.70 -1.29
C ALA A 192 17.46 21.38 -1.78
N TYR A 193 16.80 20.70 -2.73
CA TYR A 193 17.25 19.42 -3.28
C TYR A 193 18.00 19.52 -4.62
N LYS A 194 18.43 20.71 -5.08
CA LYS A 194 19.15 20.85 -6.38
C LYS A 194 20.61 20.35 -6.33
N ASN A 195 21.28 20.49 -5.18
CA ASN A 195 22.71 20.19 -5.01
C ASN A 195 22.99 18.93 -4.18
N VAL A 196 21.96 18.15 -3.81
CA VAL A 196 22.13 16.94 -2.99
C VAL A 196 22.38 15.69 -3.84
N LYS A 197 22.82 14.60 -3.21
CA LYS A 197 23.08 13.31 -3.87
C LYS A 197 21.85 12.82 -4.65
N LEU A 198 22.07 12.19 -5.82
CA LEU A 198 21.02 11.72 -6.73
C LEU A 198 19.97 10.81 -6.04
N LYS A 199 20.40 9.98 -5.07
CA LYS A 199 19.49 9.14 -4.27
C LYS A 199 18.51 9.96 -3.43
N THR A 200 18.98 11.05 -2.82
CA THR A 200 18.16 11.99 -2.05
C THR A 200 17.22 12.76 -2.97
N GLN A 201 17.69 13.16 -4.15
CA GLN A 201 16.83 13.80 -5.15
C GLN A 201 15.71 12.88 -5.66
N ALA A 202 15.97 11.58 -5.81
CA ALA A 202 14.97 10.63 -6.29
C ALA A 202 13.85 10.36 -5.27
N HIS A 203 14.16 10.41 -3.96
CA HIS A 203 13.21 10.10 -2.91
C HIS A 203 12.55 11.33 -2.27
N CYS A 204 13.25 12.47 -2.20
CA CYS A 204 12.78 13.62 -1.40
C CYS A 204 12.12 14.71 -2.26
N ARG A 205 12.16 14.57 -3.60
CA ARG A 205 11.49 15.48 -4.52
C ARG A 205 10.13 14.96 -4.94
N VAL A 206 9.15 15.85 -4.94
CA VAL A 206 7.76 15.52 -5.32
C VAL A 206 7.62 15.22 -6.82
N ASP A 207 8.47 15.83 -7.66
CA ASP A 207 8.42 15.76 -9.13
C ASP A 207 9.08 14.50 -9.73
N ARG A 208 9.82 13.71 -8.94
CA ARG A 208 10.62 12.58 -9.42
C ARG A 208 9.92 11.22 -9.35
N SER A 209 8.68 11.17 -8.88
CA SER A 209 7.93 9.91 -8.71
C SER A 209 7.58 9.21 -10.04
N GLY A 210 7.61 9.94 -11.17
CA GLY A 210 7.33 9.41 -12.51
C GLY A 210 5.87 9.04 -12.75
N LEU A 211 5.00 9.15 -11.74
CA LEU A 211 3.61 8.70 -11.80
C LEU A 211 2.73 9.60 -12.68
N ILE A 212 2.96 10.91 -12.66
CA ILE A 212 2.20 11.88 -13.46
C ILE A 212 2.62 11.79 -14.94
N GLY A 213 3.91 11.64 -15.20
CA GLY A 213 4.43 11.52 -16.58
C GLY A 213 4.18 10.15 -17.22
N GLY A 214 3.98 9.10 -16.41
CA GLY A 214 3.65 7.76 -16.90
C GLY A 214 2.16 7.41 -16.83
N ALA A 215 1.30 8.32 -16.38
CA ALA A 215 -0.14 8.14 -16.48
C ALA A 215 -0.59 8.44 -17.93
N PRO A 216 -1.38 7.57 -18.57
CA PRO A 216 -1.91 7.80 -19.91
C PRO A 216 -2.94 8.93 -19.97
#